data_AF-S1R4L9-F1
#
_entry.id   AF-S1R4L9-F1
#
_cell.length_a   1.000
_cell.length_b   1.000
_cell.length_c   1.000
_cell.angle_alpha   90.00
_cell.angle_beta   90.00
_cell.angle_gamma   90.00
#
_symmetry.space_group_name_H-M   'P 1'
#
loop_
_entity.id
_entity.type
_entity.pdbx_description
1 polymer ?
#
loop_
_entity_poly.entity_id
_entity_poly.type
_entity_poly.pdbx_seq_one_letter_code
_entity_poly.pdbx_strand_id
1 'polypeptide(L)' 'MKNTRYIRNVLFKIFFVFILAVLLFFVGLVIGYGIIGDGHPLEVLNPAIWYHIFDFLK' A
#
# COMPACT_ATOMS: atom_id res chain seq x y z
N MET A 1 -35.42 -4.99 -11.54
CA MET A 1 -34.00 -5.43 -11.54
C MET A 1 -33.01 -4.23 -11.64
N LYS A 2 -33.21 -3.14 -10.88
CA LYS A 2 -32.30 -1.97 -10.88
C LYS A 2 -31.15 -2.09 -9.86
N ASN A 3 -31.32 -2.92 -8.83
CA ASN A 3 -30.40 -3.03 -7.70
C ASN A 3 -29.02 -3.60 -8.09
N THR A 4 -28.94 -4.57 -9.00
CA THR A 4 -27.67 -5.19 -9.40
C THR A 4 -26.71 -4.20 -10.04
N ARG A 5 -27.23 -3.25 -10.84
CA ARG A 5 -26.41 -2.20 -11.47
C ARG A 5 -25.86 -1.21 -10.45
N TYR A 6 -26.64 -0.89 -9.42
CA TYR A 6 -26.23 -0.02 -8.32
C TYR A 6 -25.14 -0.68 -7.47
N ILE A 7 -25.37 -1.92 -7.02
CA ILE A 7 -24.41 -2.68 -6.21
C ILE A 7 -23.07 -2.81 -6.94
N ARG A 8 -23.09 -3.16 -8.24
CA ARG A 8 -21.86 -3.25 -9.05
C ARG A 8 -21.11 -1.92 -9.11
N ASN A 9 -21.81 -0.80 -9.33
CA ASN A 9 -21.19 0.52 -9.39
C ASN A 9 -20.57 0.93 -8.04
N VAL A 10 -21.23 0.63 -6.93
CA VAL A 10 -20.70 0.90 -5.59
C VAL A 10 -19.47 0.03 -5.32
N LEU A 11 -19.53 -1.26 -5.63
CA LEU A 11 -18.41 -2.18 -5.46
C LEU A 11 -17.19 -1.73 -6.27
N PHE A 12 -17.39 -1.28 -7.51
CA PHE A 12 -16.32 -0.76 -8.34
C PHE A 12 -15.69 0.51 -7.76
N LYS A 13 -16.51 1.43 -7.21
CA LYS A 13 -16.00 2.63 -6.53
C LYS A 13 -15.18 2.26 -5.29
N ILE A 14 -15.66 1.34 -4.47
CA ILE A 14 -14.94 0.87 -3.27
C ILE A 14 -13.62 0.23 -3.68
N PHE A 15 -13.62 -0.63 -4.69
CA PHE A 15 -12.42 -1.27 -5.22
C PHE A 15 -11.41 -0.25 -5.74
N PHE A 16 -11.88 0.78 -6.45
CA PHE A 16 -11.01 1.84 -6.94
C PHE A 16 -10.39 2.67 -5.81
N VAL A 17 -11.18 3.05 -4.81
CA VAL A 17 -10.68 3.77 -3.61
C VAL A 17 -9.68 2.90 -2.86
N PHE A 18 -9.94 1.60 -2.74
CA PHE A 18 -9.03 0.66 -2.09
C PHE A 18 -7.69 0.58 -2.82
N ILE A 19 -7.68 0.46 -4.15
CA ILE A 19 -6.44 0.49 -4.94
C ILE A 19 -5.69 1.79 -4.70
N LEU A 20 -6.39 2.93 -4.72
CA LEU A 20 -5.76 4.23 -4.50
C LEU A 20 -5.14 4.34 -3.09
N ALA A 21 -5.82 3.81 -2.07
CA ALA A 21 -5.29 3.76 -0.71
C ALA A 21 -4.03 2.90 -0.63
N VAL A 22 -4.00 1.73 -1.28
CA VAL A 22 -2.82 0.85 -1.34
C VAL A 22 -1.66 1.56 -2.06
N LEU A 23 -1.93 2.26 -3.16
CA LEU A 23 -0.90 3.03 -3.87
C LEU A 23 -0.32 4.15 -2.99
N LEU A 24 -1.18 4.92 -2.31
CA LEU A 24 -0.74 5.96 -1.38
C LEU A 24 0.06 5.39 -0.21
N PHE A 25 -0.30 4.20 0.26
CA PHE A 25 0.46 3.50 1.30
C PHE A 25 1.89 3.16 0.83
N PHE A 26 2.05 2.59 -0.37
CA PHE A 26 3.39 2.32 -0.92
C PHE A 26 4.19 3.60 -1.17
N VAL A 27 3.55 4.66 -1.67
CA VAL A 27 4.20 5.97 -1.82
C VAL A 27 4.67 6.49 -0.46
N GLY A 28 3.83 6.38 0.58
CA GLY A 28 4.19 6.74 1.94
C GLY A 28 5.37 5.92 2.49
N LEU A 29 5.42 4.63 2.21
CA LEU A 29 6.54 3.76 2.60
C LEU A 29 7.84 4.17 1.91
N VAL A 30 7.81 4.43 0.60
CA VAL A 30 8.97 4.87 -0.19
C VAL A 30 9.48 6.21 0.32
N ILE A 31 8.59 7.16 0.60
CA ILE A 31 8.94 8.47 1.17
C ILE A 31 9.49 8.31 2.59
N GLY A 32 8.83 7.55 3.45
CA GLY A 32 9.26 7.37 4.84
C GLY A 32 10.60 6.65 4.95
N TYR A 33 10.78 5.55 4.22
CA TYR A 33 12.03 4.80 4.22
C TYR A 33 13.17 5.58 3.54
N GLY A 34 12.86 6.21 2.41
CA GLY A 34 13.86 6.86 1.56
C GLY A 34 14.26 8.28 1.96
N ILE A 35 13.29 9.12 2.31
CA ILE A 35 13.52 10.54 2.62
C ILE A 35 13.74 10.75 4.12
N ILE A 36 13.02 10.01 4.97
CA ILE A 36 13.13 10.16 6.44
C ILE A 36 14.14 9.16 7.02
N GLY A 37 14.24 7.95 6.44
CA GLY A 37 15.04 6.84 6.98
C GLY A 37 16.45 6.69 6.40
N ASP A 38 16.93 7.62 5.57
CA ASP A 38 18.22 7.57 4.86
C ASP A 38 18.50 6.29 4.03
N GLY A 39 17.50 5.42 3.84
CA GLY A 39 17.61 4.20 3.03
C GLY A 39 17.36 4.46 1.54
N HIS A 40 17.64 3.50 0.66
CA HIS A 40 17.23 3.70 -0.74
C HIS A 40 15.71 3.52 -0.88
N PRO A 41 14.97 4.47 -1.48
CA PRO A 41 13.51 4.45 -1.48
C PRO A 41 12.87 3.17 -2.05
N LEU A 42 13.56 2.49 -2.98
CA LEU A 42 13.09 1.25 -3.61
C LEU A 42 13.39 -0.01 -2.78
N GLU A 43 14.29 0.06 -1.81
CA GLU A 43 14.64 -1.08 -0.95
C GLU A 43 13.49 -1.43 0.01
N VAL A 44 12.57 -0.51 0.29
CA VAL A 44 11.36 -0.79 1.09
C VAL A 44 10.46 -1.86 0.45
N LEU A 45 10.58 -2.07 -0.86
CA LEU A 45 9.88 -3.12 -1.60
C LEU A 45 10.64 -4.46 -1.59
N ASN A 46 11.89 -4.48 -1.12
CA ASN A 46 12.68 -5.69 -0.98
C ASN A 46 12.24 -6.47 0.26
N PRO A 47 11.82 -7.75 0.13
CA PRO A 47 11.45 -8.59 1.26
C PRO A 47 12.55 -8.71 2.33
N ALA A 48 13.83 -8.61 1.95
CA ALA A 48 14.96 -8.70 2.88
C ALA A 48 14.90 -7.64 3.99
N ILE A 49 14.51 -6.40 3.67
CA ILE A 49 14.35 -5.32 4.66
C ILE A 49 13.29 -5.69 5.69
N TRP A 50 12.17 -6.26 5.26
CA TRP A 50 11.10 -6.68 6.15
C TRP A 50 11.53 -7.82 7.07
N TYR A 51 12.32 -8.78 6.57
CA TYR A 51 12.91 -9.81 7.43
C TYR A 51 13.80 -9.18 8.52
N HIS A 52 14.64 -8.20 8.18
CA HIS A 52 15.44 -7.48 9.18
C HIS A 52 14.57 -6.71 10.19
N ILE A 53 13.48 -6.06 9.75
CA ILE A 53 12.54 -5.37 10.65
C ILE A 53 11.86 -6.37 11.60
N PHE A 54 11.37 -7.50 11.08
CA PHE A 54 10.70 -8.50 11.91
C PHE A 54 11.67 -9.19 12.88
N ASP A 55 12.93 -9.37 12.48
CA ASP A 55 13.98 -9.89 13.36
C ASP A 55 14.30 -8.89 14.49
N PHE A 56 14.27 -7.59 14.22
CA PHE A 56 14.40 -6.56 15.26
C PHE A 56 13.23 -6.54 16.26
N LEU A 57 12.02 -6.87 15.81
CA LEU A 57 10.82 -6.89 16.66
C LEU A 57 10.70 -8.17 17.51
N LYS A 58 11.52 -9.19 17.24
CA LYS A 58 11.56 -10.43 17.99
C LYS A 58 12.27 -10.26 19.34
#